data_AF-A0A7K8TJ66-F1
#
_entry.id   AF-A0A7K8TJ66-F1
#
_cell.length_a   1.000
_cell.length_b   1.000
_cell.length_c   1.000
_cell.angle_alpha   90.00
_cell.angle_beta   90.00
_cell.angle_gamma   90.00
#
_symmetry.space_group_name_H-M   'P 1'
#
loop_
_entity.id
_entity.type
_entity.pdbx_description
1 polymer ?
#
loop_
_entity_poly.entity_id
_entity_poly.type
_entity_poly.pdbx_seq_one_letter_code
_entity_poly.pdbx_strand_id
1 'polypeptide(L)'
;EKRLSRGISHASSTIVSLARSHVSSNGSSEHLLEMPICTFQLPDLTVYTEDFRSFIERDLIEQSMLVALEQAGRLNWWANVDPSCQRLLPLATTGDGNCLLHAASLGMWGFHDRDLMLRKSLYTLMDKGVEREALKRRWRWQQTQQNKESGLVYTEEEWQKEWNELIKLASSEPRVHYGTNGSGCGGVESSEEPVYESLEEFHVFVLAHVLKRPIVVVADTMLRDSGGEAFAPIPFGGIYLPLEVPANKCHRSPLVLAYDQAHFSALVSMEQKEPTKDQAVIPLTDSEHKLLPVHFAVDPGKEWQWGKDDSDNVKLASVTLSLEAKLHLLHSYMNVKWITLPCDMQAPLAQPESPTASAGDDARSAAESGESDKESVCSSSASNGGSRGCKDKEKPKKEREKEKEKEKKRADSVANKLGSFGKTLGSKLKKNMGGLMHGKAIKGGVSNGQGDTLEKKKKGSLKSRKGSKEESSQGDLSAPVEKTCPGKSAPEKPSDTHKYSNDVRLSLSILRAAMQGERKFIFAGHLKTSNRHQYQEEMIQRYLLDAEERFMAEQKQKEAEKKALGSAAPAKKLEPEANPHKGEEAMLNPAY
;
A
#
# COMPACT_ATOMS: atom_id res chain seq x y z
N GLU A 1 9.77 -22.07 -3.47
CA GLU A 1 9.96 -22.16 -4.94
C GLU A 1 8.85 -22.94 -5.66
N LYS A 2 8.73 -24.28 -5.53
CA LYS A 2 7.95 -25.19 -6.43
C LYS A 2 6.54 -24.76 -6.91
N ARG A 3 5.87 -23.87 -6.20
CA ARG A 3 4.57 -23.27 -6.57
C ARG A 3 4.70 -22.23 -7.70
N LEU A 4 5.73 -21.40 -7.64
CA LEU A 4 5.92 -20.28 -8.59
C LEU A 4 6.38 -20.79 -9.96
N SER A 5 7.19 -21.86 -10.00
CA SER A 5 7.53 -22.62 -11.22
C SER A 5 6.35 -23.41 -11.81
N ARG A 6 5.12 -23.19 -11.34
CA ARG A 6 3.88 -23.77 -11.88
C ARG A 6 2.87 -22.72 -12.32
N GLY A 7 3.09 -21.43 -12.03
CA GLY A 7 2.17 -20.36 -12.41
C GLY A 7 2.07 -20.17 -13.92
N ILE A 8 1.03 -19.46 -14.38
CA ILE A 8 0.70 -19.25 -15.81
C ILE A 8 1.93 -18.83 -16.64
N SER A 9 2.80 -17.96 -16.10
CA SER A 9 4.00 -17.48 -16.78
C SER A 9 5.14 -18.50 -16.97
N HIS A 10 5.01 -19.71 -16.42
CA HIS A 10 5.96 -20.82 -16.62
C HIS A 10 5.41 -21.91 -17.56
N ALA A 11 4.08 -21.97 -17.76
CA ALA A 11 3.44 -23.03 -18.54
C ALA A 11 3.85 -23.03 -20.03
N SER A 12 4.26 -21.89 -20.59
CA SER A 12 4.86 -21.83 -21.92
C SER A 12 5.91 -20.72 -22.04
N SER A 13 7.18 -21.09 -21.88
CA SER A 13 8.32 -20.17 -22.04
C SER A 13 8.42 -19.60 -23.47
N THR A 14 8.03 -20.37 -24.49
CA THR A 14 8.02 -19.93 -25.90
C THR A 14 6.93 -18.91 -26.17
N ILE A 15 5.69 -19.13 -25.69
CA ILE A 15 4.60 -18.16 -25.84
C ILE A 15 4.88 -16.89 -25.03
N VAL A 16 5.42 -17.02 -23.81
CA VAL A 16 5.87 -15.86 -23.02
C VAL A 16 6.98 -15.09 -23.73
N SER A 17 7.96 -15.77 -24.34
CA SER A 17 9.02 -15.10 -25.11
C SER A 17 8.46 -14.36 -26.33
N LEU A 18 7.53 -14.99 -27.08
CA LEU A 18 6.86 -14.36 -28.21
C LEU A 18 6.02 -13.14 -27.77
N ALA A 19 5.25 -13.26 -26.68
CA ALA A 19 4.46 -12.17 -26.13
C ALA A 19 5.33 -11.00 -25.63
N ARG A 20 6.46 -11.28 -24.97
CA ARG A 20 7.47 -10.24 -24.64
C ARG A 20 8.06 -9.61 -25.89
N SER A 21 8.31 -10.40 -26.94
CA SER A 21 8.84 -9.86 -28.20
C SER A 21 7.86 -8.89 -28.83
N HIS A 22 6.54 -9.18 -28.87
CA HIS A 22 5.51 -8.23 -29.32
C HIS A 22 5.46 -6.95 -28.47
N VAL A 23 5.50 -7.07 -27.15
CA VAL A 23 5.53 -5.92 -26.22
C VAL A 23 6.79 -5.05 -26.42
N SER A 24 7.89 -5.65 -26.88
CA SER A 24 9.16 -4.97 -27.17
C SER A 24 9.26 -4.41 -28.59
N SER A 25 8.77 -5.13 -29.60
CA SER A 25 9.07 -4.92 -31.02
C SER A 25 8.28 -3.79 -31.67
N ASN A 26 7.11 -3.45 -31.13
CA ASN A 26 6.28 -2.37 -31.66
C ASN A 26 6.88 -0.96 -31.41
N GLY A 27 7.92 -0.84 -30.56
CA GLY A 27 8.60 0.40 -30.23
C GLY A 27 9.71 0.81 -31.20
N SER A 28 9.36 1.24 -32.42
CA SER A 28 10.35 1.80 -33.36
C SER A 28 10.81 3.21 -32.94
N SER A 29 12.04 3.32 -32.45
CA SER A 29 12.76 4.56 -32.04
C SER A 29 12.09 5.43 -30.97
N GLU A 30 12.75 5.56 -29.82
CA GLU A 30 12.51 6.51 -28.72
C GLU A 30 11.13 6.49 -28.00
N HIS A 31 10.09 5.82 -28.51
CA HIS A 31 8.79 5.75 -27.83
C HIS A 31 8.20 4.36 -27.62
N LEU A 32 8.08 4.04 -26.32
CA LEU A 32 6.98 3.34 -25.63
C LEU A 32 6.68 1.89 -26.06
N LEU A 33 6.98 0.98 -25.13
CA LEU A 33 6.31 -0.32 -24.98
C LEU A 33 4.78 -0.15 -25.07
N GLU A 34 4.10 -1.01 -25.82
CA GLU A 34 2.64 -0.92 -25.98
C GLU A 34 1.92 -1.41 -24.71
N MET A 35 1.34 -0.46 -23.96
CA MET A 35 0.65 -0.75 -22.70
C MET A 35 -0.77 -1.27 -22.92
N PRO A 36 -1.14 -2.45 -22.40
CA PRO A 36 -2.52 -2.92 -22.45
C PRO A 36 -3.39 -2.04 -21.53
N ILE A 37 -4.45 -1.48 -22.10
CA ILE A 37 -5.40 -0.59 -21.41
C ILE A 37 -6.21 -1.34 -20.34
N CYS A 38 -6.31 -2.66 -20.49
CA CYS A 38 -7.17 -3.52 -19.70
C CYS A 38 -6.43 -4.20 -18.55
N THR A 39 -7.16 -4.70 -17.55
CA THR A 39 -6.62 -5.58 -16.51
C THR A 39 -6.82 -7.05 -16.93
N PHE A 40 -5.81 -7.88 -16.70
CA PHE A 40 -5.89 -9.33 -16.89
C PHE A 40 -7.03 -9.94 -16.04
N GLN A 41 -7.73 -10.94 -16.57
CA GLN A 41 -8.74 -11.71 -15.83
C GLN A 41 -8.37 -13.19 -15.78
N LEU A 42 -8.61 -13.81 -14.63
CA LEU A 42 -8.58 -15.26 -14.46
C LEU A 42 -9.73 -15.92 -15.25
N PRO A 43 -9.56 -17.18 -15.70
CA PRO A 43 -10.69 -17.93 -16.27
C PRO A 43 -11.79 -18.12 -15.23
N ASP A 44 -13.02 -18.38 -15.69
CA ASP A 44 -14.11 -18.75 -14.80
C ASP A 44 -13.83 -20.10 -14.13
N LEU A 45 -13.25 -20.07 -12.92
CA LEU A 45 -12.93 -21.26 -12.15
C LEU A 45 -14.18 -21.95 -11.57
N THR A 46 -15.39 -21.41 -11.74
CA THR A 46 -16.65 -22.08 -11.33
C THR A 46 -17.06 -23.23 -12.26
N VAL A 47 -16.43 -23.37 -13.44
CA VAL A 47 -16.71 -24.49 -14.36
C VAL A 47 -16.09 -25.82 -13.94
N TYR A 48 -15.14 -25.79 -13.00
CA TYR A 48 -14.38 -26.96 -12.56
C TYR A 48 -14.94 -27.57 -11.27
N THR A 49 -14.59 -28.84 -11.02
CA THR A 49 -14.93 -29.51 -9.75
C THR A 49 -14.21 -28.86 -8.57
N GLU A 50 -14.83 -28.86 -7.39
CA GLU A 50 -14.31 -28.15 -6.21
C GLU A 50 -12.89 -28.59 -5.82
N ASP A 51 -12.58 -29.89 -5.89
CA ASP A 51 -11.23 -30.40 -5.64
C ASP A 51 -10.18 -29.83 -6.61
N PHE A 52 -10.53 -29.68 -7.90
CA PHE A 52 -9.62 -29.17 -8.92
C PHE A 52 -9.54 -27.64 -8.90
N ARG A 53 -10.65 -26.96 -8.61
CA ARG A 53 -10.69 -25.52 -8.29
C ARG A 53 -9.75 -25.22 -7.12
N SER A 54 -9.91 -25.91 -6.00
CA SER A 54 -9.06 -25.79 -4.81
C SER A 54 -7.59 -26.14 -5.08
N PHE A 55 -7.29 -27.00 -6.05
CA PHE A 55 -5.93 -27.25 -6.52
C PHE A 55 -5.35 -26.08 -7.32
N ILE A 56 -6.11 -25.53 -8.27
CA ILE A 56 -5.71 -24.35 -9.07
C ILE A 56 -5.54 -23.12 -8.19
N GLU A 57 -6.48 -22.83 -7.30
CA GLU A 57 -6.43 -21.65 -6.42
C GLU A 57 -5.27 -21.71 -5.42
N ARG A 58 -4.89 -22.91 -4.96
CA ARG A 58 -3.69 -23.16 -4.15
C ARG A 58 -2.38 -22.86 -4.90
N ASP A 59 -2.34 -23.04 -6.22
CA ASP A 59 -1.18 -22.63 -7.04
C ASP A 59 -1.25 -21.13 -7.39
N LEU A 60 -2.37 -20.62 -7.92
CA LEU A 60 -2.47 -19.26 -8.51
C LEU A 60 -2.69 -18.11 -7.53
N ILE A 61 -3.49 -18.29 -6.47
CA ILE A 61 -4.00 -17.17 -5.65
C ILE A 61 -3.20 -17.07 -4.37
N GLU A 62 -2.69 -15.88 -4.02
CA GLU A 62 -1.93 -15.70 -2.78
C GLU A 62 -2.85 -15.69 -1.56
N GLN A 63 -3.23 -16.90 -1.14
CA GLN A 63 -4.19 -17.18 -0.06
C GLN A 63 -3.84 -16.47 1.25
N SER A 64 -2.55 -16.31 1.57
CA SER A 64 -2.15 -15.63 2.81
C SER A 64 -2.53 -14.14 2.79
N MET A 65 -2.25 -13.46 1.68
CA MET A 65 -2.62 -12.06 1.45
C MET A 65 -4.13 -11.87 1.26
N LEU A 66 -4.80 -12.79 0.55
CA LEU A 66 -6.26 -12.76 0.38
C LEU A 66 -6.96 -12.78 1.74
N VAL A 67 -6.66 -13.80 2.56
CA VAL A 67 -7.27 -13.96 3.89
C VAL A 67 -6.93 -12.79 4.80
N ALA A 68 -5.68 -12.32 4.82
CA ALA A 68 -5.27 -11.19 5.65
C ALA A 68 -6.00 -9.89 5.30
N LEU A 69 -6.08 -9.53 4.00
CA LEU A 69 -6.69 -8.27 3.56
C LEU A 69 -8.22 -8.31 3.59
N GLU A 70 -8.86 -9.47 3.42
CA GLU A 70 -10.31 -9.61 3.63
C GLU A 70 -10.67 -9.55 5.13
N GLN A 71 -9.93 -10.25 6.00
CA GLN A 71 -10.15 -10.19 7.45
C GLN A 71 -9.87 -8.80 8.05
N ALA A 72 -8.90 -8.06 7.50
CA ALA A 72 -8.64 -6.67 7.86
C ALA A 72 -9.65 -5.67 7.27
N GLY A 73 -10.67 -6.13 6.54
CA GLY A 73 -11.71 -5.27 5.94
C GLY A 73 -11.19 -4.32 4.84
N ARG A 74 -10.08 -4.68 4.18
CA ARG A 74 -9.39 -3.88 3.15
C ARG A 74 -9.74 -4.32 1.74
N LEU A 75 -9.82 -5.62 1.51
CA LEU A 75 -10.13 -6.25 0.22
C LEU A 75 -11.57 -6.78 0.22
N ASN A 76 -12.25 -6.70 -0.93
CA ASN A 76 -13.56 -7.29 -1.24
C ASN A 76 -14.74 -6.93 -0.32
N TRP A 77 -14.59 -6.07 0.68
CA TRP A 77 -15.68 -5.58 1.53
C TRP A 77 -16.85 -4.98 0.73
N TRP A 78 -16.57 -4.40 -0.43
CA TRP A 78 -17.56 -3.87 -1.37
C TRP A 78 -18.45 -4.95 -1.99
N ALA A 79 -17.91 -6.13 -2.32
CA ALA A 79 -18.66 -7.24 -2.89
C ALA A 79 -19.60 -7.91 -1.86
N ASN A 80 -19.37 -7.67 -0.56
CA ASN A 80 -20.24 -8.14 0.52
C ASN A 80 -21.45 -7.21 0.74
N VAL A 81 -21.41 -5.95 0.27
CA VAL A 81 -22.49 -4.96 0.41
C VAL A 81 -23.22 -4.63 -0.89
N ASP A 82 -22.59 -4.91 -2.04
CA ASP A 82 -23.21 -4.91 -3.37
C ASP A 82 -22.84 -6.19 -4.12
N PRO A 83 -23.75 -7.18 -4.22
CA PRO A 83 -23.52 -8.41 -4.96
C PRO A 83 -23.23 -8.24 -6.46
N SER A 84 -23.51 -7.07 -7.04
CA SER A 84 -23.14 -6.76 -8.44
C SER A 84 -21.69 -6.32 -8.61
N CYS A 85 -20.90 -6.22 -7.53
CA CYS A 85 -19.47 -5.93 -7.59
C CYS A 85 -18.61 -7.21 -7.55
N GLN A 86 -17.74 -7.38 -8.54
CA GLN A 86 -16.84 -8.55 -8.59
C GLN A 86 -15.82 -8.56 -7.43
N ARG A 87 -15.59 -9.74 -6.85
CA ARG A 87 -14.42 -9.97 -5.97
C ARG A 87 -13.12 -9.95 -6.79
N LEU A 88 -12.06 -9.39 -6.21
CA LEU A 88 -10.71 -9.40 -6.75
C LEU A 88 -9.85 -10.40 -5.98
N LEU A 89 -8.99 -11.12 -6.69
CA LEU A 89 -8.11 -12.16 -6.15
C LEU A 89 -6.64 -11.76 -6.36
N PRO A 90 -5.77 -11.87 -5.34
CA PRO A 90 -4.34 -11.58 -5.48
C PRO A 90 -3.63 -12.73 -6.19
N LEU A 91 -3.00 -12.47 -7.34
CA LEU A 91 -2.13 -13.45 -8.00
C LEU A 91 -0.82 -13.63 -7.24
N ALA A 92 -0.37 -14.86 -7.06
CA ALA A 92 0.93 -15.18 -6.47
C ALA A 92 2.08 -14.69 -7.36
N THR A 93 3.09 -14.04 -6.75
CA THR A 93 4.27 -13.52 -7.46
C THR A 93 5.57 -13.98 -6.81
N THR A 94 6.70 -13.82 -7.49
CA THR A 94 8.00 -14.25 -6.96
C THR A 94 8.53 -13.31 -5.86
N GLY A 95 9.15 -13.91 -4.83
CA GLY A 95 9.69 -13.22 -3.64
C GLY A 95 11.13 -12.70 -3.80
N ASP A 96 11.56 -12.45 -5.03
CA ASP A 96 12.93 -12.10 -5.44
C ASP A 96 13.30 -10.60 -5.25
N GLY A 97 12.44 -9.81 -4.63
CA GLY A 97 12.58 -8.36 -4.49
C GLY A 97 12.02 -7.55 -5.67
N ASN A 98 11.70 -8.20 -6.80
CA ASN A 98 11.09 -7.58 -7.98
C ASN A 98 9.55 -7.73 -8.02
N CYS A 99 8.94 -8.24 -6.93
CA CYS A 99 7.51 -8.54 -6.81
C CYS A 99 6.55 -7.42 -7.26
N LEU A 100 6.85 -6.14 -7.02
CA LEU A 100 6.03 -5.00 -7.50
C LEU A 100 5.86 -5.02 -9.03
N LEU A 101 6.95 -5.30 -9.74
CA LEU A 101 7.03 -5.25 -11.20
C LEU A 101 6.58 -6.56 -11.82
N HIS A 102 6.78 -7.68 -11.12
CA HIS A 102 6.10 -8.93 -11.43
C HIS A 102 4.57 -8.81 -11.30
N ALA A 103 4.05 -8.23 -10.21
CA ALA A 103 2.63 -7.98 -10.02
C ALA A 103 2.05 -7.05 -11.09
N ALA A 104 2.72 -5.94 -11.41
CA ALA A 104 2.28 -5.04 -12.47
C ALA A 104 2.27 -5.73 -13.86
N SER A 105 3.30 -6.51 -14.18
CA SER A 105 3.40 -7.26 -15.43
C SER A 105 2.32 -8.36 -15.53
N LEU A 106 2.03 -9.06 -14.42
CA LEU A 106 0.97 -10.06 -14.33
C LEU A 106 -0.43 -9.44 -14.53
N GLY A 107 -0.72 -8.33 -13.83
CA GLY A 107 -2.02 -7.65 -13.91
C GLY A 107 -2.31 -7.00 -15.27
N MET A 108 -1.30 -6.88 -16.14
CA MET A 108 -1.41 -6.32 -17.49
C MET A 108 -1.36 -7.40 -18.59
N TRP A 109 -0.32 -8.23 -18.60
CA TRP A 109 -0.06 -9.20 -19.68
C TRP A 109 -0.32 -10.66 -19.28
N GLY A 110 -0.40 -10.98 -17.99
CA GLY A 110 -0.52 -12.35 -17.49
C GLY A 110 0.81 -13.07 -17.25
N PHE A 111 1.95 -12.36 -17.32
CA PHE A 111 3.28 -12.93 -17.03
C PHE A 111 4.14 -12.05 -16.10
N HIS A 112 5.13 -12.65 -15.44
CA HIS A 112 6.11 -11.96 -14.59
C HIS A 112 7.11 -11.13 -15.43
N ASP A 113 7.54 -9.94 -14.96
CA ASP A 113 8.66 -9.14 -15.53
C ASP A 113 10.07 -9.79 -15.36
N ARG A 114 10.28 -11.01 -15.88
CA ARG A 114 11.56 -11.75 -15.76
C ARG A 114 12.71 -11.13 -16.56
N ASP A 115 12.40 -10.42 -17.63
CA ASP A 115 13.39 -9.74 -18.48
C ASP A 115 13.78 -8.35 -17.93
N LEU A 116 13.20 -7.98 -16.77
CA LEU A 116 13.40 -6.71 -16.07
C LEU A 116 13.04 -5.48 -16.92
N MET A 117 12.08 -5.59 -17.84
CA MET A 117 11.70 -4.48 -18.72
C MET A 117 11.11 -3.33 -17.92
N LEU A 118 10.16 -3.60 -17.03
CA LEU A 118 9.58 -2.57 -16.18
C LEU A 118 10.64 -2.00 -15.22
N ARG A 119 11.54 -2.83 -14.68
CA ARG A 119 12.61 -2.36 -13.78
C ARG A 119 13.57 -1.41 -14.49
N LYS A 120 14.03 -1.77 -15.69
CA LYS A 120 14.89 -0.93 -16.54
C LYS A 120 14.19 0.38 -16.93
N SER A 121 12.90 0.34 -17.29
CA SER A 121 12.12 1.56 -17.59
C SER A 121 11.95 2.47 -16.37
N LEU A 122 11.65 1.90 -15.20
CA LEU A 122 11.48 2.63 -13.94
C LEU A 122 12.79 3.32 -13.51
N TYR A 123 13.90 2.59 -13.51
CA TYR A 123 15.23 3.13 -13.28
C TYR A 123 15.58 4.26 -14.27
N THR A 124 15.33 4.05 -15.56
CA THR A 124 15.62 5.05 -16.61
C THR A 124 14.80 6.33 -16.44
N LEU A 125 13.53 6.24 -16.01
CA LEU A 125 12.69 7.39 -15.71
C LEU A 125 13.22 8.20 -14.51
N MET A 126 13.71 7.53 -13.46
CA MET A 126 14.29 8.19 -12.29
C MET A 126 15.68 8.78 -12.53
N ASP A 127 16.52 8.14 -13.34
CA ASP A 127 17.87 8.64 -13.63
C ASP A 127 17.90 9.68 -14.77
N LYS A 128 17.20 9.44 -15.88
CA LYS A 128 17.36 10.21 -17.14
C LYS A 128 16.06 10.80 -17.69
N GLY A 129 14.92 10.54 -17.06
CA GLY A 129 13.62 11.01 -17.53
C GLY A 129 13.46 12.54 -17.43
N VAL A 130 12.75 13.14 -18.39
CA VAL A 130 12.46 14.58 -18.38
C VAL A 130 11.59 15.02 -17.19
N GLU A 131 10.83 14.09 -16.63
CA GLU A 131 9.95 14.27 -15.45
C GLU A 131 10.72 14.17 -14.11
N ARG A 132 11.96 13.63 -14.12
CA ARG A 132 12.81 13.31 -12.94
C ARG A 132 12.76 14.38 -11.85
N GLU A 133 13.07 15.63 -12.18
CA GLU A 133 13.22 16.68 -11.17
C GLU A 133 11.86 17.15 -10.62
N ALA A 134 10.74 16.87 -11.29
CA ALA A 134 9.39 17.08 -10.74
C ALA A 134 8.97 15.92 -9.82
N LEU A 135 9.22 14.68 -10.25
CA LEU A 135 9.06 13.48 -9.41
C LEU A 135 9.87 13.61 -8.11
N LYS A 136 11.11 14.11 -8.19
CA LYS A 136 11.98 14.43 -7.03
C LYS A 136 11.39 15.48 -6.09
N ARG A 137 10.82 16.58 -6.61
CA ARG A 137 10.14 17.60 -5.78
C ARG A 137 8.93 17.04 -5.05
N ARG A 138 8.12 16.21 -5.72
CA ARG A 138 6.95 15.55 -5.11
C ARG A 138 7.34 14.57 -3.99
N TRP A 139 8.37 13.76 -4.23
CA TRP A 139 8.94 12.89 -3.19
C TRP A 139 9.43 13.70 -2.00
N ARG A 140 10.32 14.67 -2.23
CA ARG A 140 10.88 15.53 -1.19
C ARG A 140 9.78 16.27 -0.42
N TRP A 141 8.72 16.71 -1.09
CA TRP A 141 7.56 17.33 -0.45
C TRP A 141 6.85 16.39 0.52
N GLN A 142 6.47 15.18 0.09
CA GLN A 142 5.78 14.20 0.94
C GLN A 142 6.67 13.76 2.10
N GLN A 143 7.94 13.44 1.82
CA GLN A 143 8.92 13.08 2.84
C GLN A 143 9.15 14.23 3.84
N THR A 144 9.11 15.49 3.40
CA THR A 144 9.24 16.65 4.30
C THR A 144 8.06 16.77 5.26
N GLN A 145 6.83 16.43 4.84
CA GLN A 145 5.70 16.42 5.78
C GLN A 145 5.82 15.28 6.80
N GLN A 146 6.17 14.06 6.37
CA GLN A 146 6.39 12.93 7.26
C GLN A 146 7.56 13.18 8.25
N ASN A 147 8.64 13.80 7.78
CA ASN A 147 9.78 14.15 8.63
C ASN A 147 9.38 15.18 9.71
N LYS A 148 8.49 16.14 9.40
CA LYS A 148 7.96 17.11 10.38
C LYS A 148 7.19 16.42 11.52
N GLU A 149 6.48 15.32 11.27
CA GLU A 149 5.77 14.54 12.32
C GLU A 149 6.72 13.94 13.36
N SER A 150 7.99 13.69 13.00
CA SER A 150 9.04 13.19 13.90
C SER A 150 10.04 14.26 14.37
N GLY A 151 9.86 15.52 13.95
CA GLY A 151 10.81 16.62 14.20
C GLY A 151 12.14 16.50 13.42
N LEU A 152 12.20 15.62 12.41
CA LEU A 152 13.37 15.39 11.58
C LEU A 152 13.50 16.48 10.50
N VAL A 153 14.71 16.97 10.26
CA VAL A 153 15.03 17.90 9.18
C VAL A 153 16.35 17.46 8.55
N TYR A 154 16.33 17.13 7.26
CA TYR A 154 17.51 16.72 6.50
C TYR A 154 18.25 17.92 5.89
N THR A 155 19.57 17.83 5.79
CA THR A 155 20.39 18.75 4.98
C THR A 155 20.25 18.48 3.47
N GLU A 156 20.76 19.36 2.61
CA GLU A 156 20.74 19.13 1.15
C GLU A 156 21.58 17.89 0.74
N GLU A 157 22.67 17.62 1.46
CA GLU A 157 23.51 16.44 1.27
C GLU A 157 22.76 15.16 1.66
N GLU A 158 21.99 15.19 2.75
CA GLU A 158 21.12 14.09 3.16
C GLU A 158 19.99 13.89 2.13
N TRP A 159 19.29 14.95 1.71
CA TRP A 159 18.28 14.87 0.64
C TRP A 159 18.83 14.29 -0.67
N GLN A 160 20.05 14.66 -1.07
CA GLN A 160 20.67 14.13 -2.26
C GLN A 160 21.16 12.68 -2.09
N LYS A 161 21.59 12.29 -0.88
CA LYS A 161 21.94 10.89 -0.54
C LYS A 161 20.71 9.99 -0.60
N GLU A 162 19.61 10.35 0.06
CA GLU A 162 18.39 9.53 0.06
C GLU A 162 17.82 9.37 -1.36
N TRP A 163 17.87 10.44 -2.18
CA TRP A 163 17.50 10.37 -3.60
C TRP A 163 18.39 9.42 -4.41
N ASN A 164 19.70 9.38 -4.12
CA ASN A 164 20.62 8.46 -4.80
C ASN A 164 20.38 7.00 -4.40
N GLU A 165 20.04 6.74 -3.14
CA GLU A 165 19.67 5.39 -2.69
C GLU A 165 18.35 4.92 -3.33
N LEU A 166 17.35 5.79 -3.50
CA LEU A 166 16.14 5.47 -4.27
C LEU A 166 16.45 5.05 -5.72
N ILE A 167 17.28 5.81 -6.45
CA ILE A 167 17.72 5.44 -7.81
C ILE A 167 18.42 4.07 -7.82
N LYS A 168 19.21 3.79 -6.78
CA LYS A 168 19.94 2.53 -6.63
C LYS A 168 19.03 1.33 -6.31
N LEU A 169 17.98 1.49 -5.50
CA LEU A 169 16.97 0.45 -5.26
C LEU A 169 16.25 0.03 -6.56
N ALA A 170 16.05 0.98 -7.48
CA ALA A 170 15.48 0.73 -8.80
C ALA A 170 16.41 -0.01 -9.78
N SER A 171 17.71 -0.13 -9.51
CA SER A 171 18.71 -0.75 -10.42
C SER A 171 18.31 -2.17 -10.84
N SER A 172 18.65 -2.56 -12.08
CA SER A 172 18.51 -3.94 -12.58
C SER A 172 19.68 -4.86 -12.20
N GLU A 173 20.61 -4.40 -11.38
CA GLU A 173 21.71 -5.20 -10.83
C GLU A 173 21.21 -6.08 -9.66
N PRO A 174 21.51 -7.39 -9.65
CA PRO A 174 21.21 -8.24 -8.51
C PRO A 174 22.05 -7.88 -7.27
N ARG A 175 21.52 -8.17 -6.08
CA ARG A 175 22.26 -8.06 -4.82
C ARG A 175 23.48 -8.99 -4.82
N VAL A 176 24.67 -8.43 -4.63
CA VAL A 176 25.91 -9.20 -4.53
C VAL A 176 25.96 -9.91 -3.18
N HIS A 177 25.58 -11.19 -3.17
CA HIS A 177 25.78 -12.08 -2.04
C HIS A 177 27.27 -12.42 -1.88
N TYR A 178 28.03 -11.52 -1.22
CA TYR A 178 29.34 -11.85 -0.68
C TYR A 178 29.19 -12.92 0.39
N GLY A 179 29.32 -14.19 -0.02
CA GLY A 179 29.21 -15.35 0.88
C GLY A 179 30.20 -15.24 2.03
N THR A 180 29.69 -15.06 3.25
CA THR A 180 30.50 -14.88 4.46
C THR A 180 31.08 -16.22 4.95
N ASN A 181 32.00 -16.79 4.15
CA ASN A 181 33.15 -17.62 4.55
C ASN A 181 33.88 -18.07 3.28
N GLY A 182 35.10 -17.58 3.07
CA GLY A 182 35.96 -18.07 1.99
C GLY A 182 36.62 -19.40 2.36
N SER A 183 36.38 -20.45 1.57
CA SER A 183 37.25 -21.62 1.50
C SER A 183 37.05 -22.32 0.15
N GLY A 184 38.13 -22.72 -0.52
CA GLY A 184 38.08 -23.22 -1.89
C GLY A 184 37.52 -24.64 -1.99
N CYS A 185 36.45 -24.82 -2.77
CA CYS A 185 36.01 -26.11 -3.28
C CYS A 185 35.51 -25.94 -4.73
N GLY A 186 35.56 -27.00 -5.53
CA GLY A 186 35.25 -26.96 -6.96
C GLY A 186 33.78 -26.65 -7.26
N GLY A 187 33.53 -26.09 -8.45
CA GLY A 187 32.21 -25.60 -8.84
C GLY A 187 31.13 -26.68 -8.90
N VAL A 188 30.06 -26.45 -8.14
CA VAL A 188 28.70 -26.69 -8.60
C VAL A 188 28.05 -25.32 -8.63
N GLU A 189 27.61 -24.87 -9.81
CA GLU A 189 26.87 -23.60 -9.91
C GLU A 189 25.50 -23.78 -9.24
N SER A 190 25.34 -23.22 -8.04
CA SER A 190 24.03 -23.10 -7.39
C SER A 190 23.21 -22.13 -8.23
N SER A 191 22.23 -22.66 -8.97
CA SER A 191 21.36 -21.87 -9.85
C SER A 191 20.30 -21.11 -9.05
N GLU A 192 20.74 -20.25 -8.14
CA GLU A 192 19.88 -19.37 -7.35
C GLU A 192 19.33 -18.27 -8.26
N GLU A 193 18.00 -18.07 -8.27
CA GLU A 193 17.40 -17.00 -9.05
C GLU A 193 17.90 -15.63 -8.52
N PRO A 194 18.28 -14.68 -9.40
CA PRO A 194 18.89 -13.43 -8.98
C PRO A 194 17.92 -12.61 -8.11
N VAL A 195 18.40 -12.19 -6.95
CA VAL A 195 17.62 -11.42 -5.97
C VAL A 195 17.92 -9.92 -6.15
N TYR A 196 16.88 -9.10 -6.26
CA TYR A 196 16.95 -7.65 -6.45
C TYR A 196 16.64 -6.89 -5.16
N GLU A 197 16.92 -5.59 -5.13
CA GLU A 197 16.49 -4.73 -4.02
C GLU A 197 14.97 -4.47 -4.05
N SER A 198 14.35 -4.47 -2.86
CA SER A 198 12.92 -4.21 -2.70
C SER A 198 12.58 -2.75 -3.00
N LEU A 199 11.36 -2.50 -3.50
CA LEU A 199 10.92 -1.18 -3.95
C LEU A 199 9.91 -0.53 -2.99
N GLU A 200 10.20 0.71 -2.60
CA GLU A 200 9.40 1.60 -1.73
C GLU A 200 8.25 2.30 -2.50
N GLU A 201 7.31 2.96 -1.79
CA GLU A 201 6.07 3.50 -2.37
C GLU A 201 6.29 4.58 -3.44
N PHE A 202 7.41 5.30 -3.40
CA PHE A 202 7.76 6.25 -4.47
C PHE A 202 8.00 5.54 -5.81
N HIS A 203 8.51 4.30 -5.81
CA HIS A 203 8.68 3.53 -7.04
C HIS A 203 7.32 3.11 -7.63
N VAL A 204 6.27 2.95 -6.81
CA VAL A 204 4.89 2.74 -7.30
C VAL A 204 4.38 4.00 -8.01
N PHE A 205 4.71 5.19 -7.50
CA PHE A 205 4.39 6.46 -8.14
C PHE A 205 5.13 6.62 -9.48
N VAL A 206 6.43 6.33 -9.53
CA VAL A 206 7.23 6.33 -10.77
C VAL A 206 6.68 5.30 -11.77
N LEU A 207 6.30 4.09 -11.31
CA LEU A 207 5.71 3.06 -12.16
C LEU A 207 4.40 3.52 -12.81
N ALA A 208 3.53 4.25 -12.09
CA ALA A 208 2.32 4.81 -12.68
C ALA A 208 2.63 5.74 -13.89
N HIS A 209 3.75 6.48 -13.85
CA HIS A 209 4.22 7.32 -14.96
C HIS A 209 4.80 6.49 -16.12
N VAL A 210 5.61 5.45 -15.82
CA VAL A 210 6.10 4.49 -16.84
C VAL A 210 4.94 3.86 -17.62
N LEU A 211 3.88 3.43 -16.91
CA LEU A 211 2.70 2.80 -17.49
C LEU A 211 1.68 3.80 -18.06
N LYS A 212 1.84 5.11 -17.79
CA LYS A 212 0.85 6.18 -18.04
C LYS A 212 -0.56 5.79 -17.58
N ARG A 213 -0.63 5.08 -16.45
CA ARG A 213 -1.83 4.40 -15.96
C ARG A 213 -1.88 4.52 -14.44
N PRO A 214 -3.00 4.99 -13.85
CA PRO A 214 -3.20 5.00 -12.40
C PRO A 214 -2.96 3.62 -11.78
N ILE A 215 -2.39 3.60 -10.58
CA ILE A 215 -2.23 2.38 -9.77
C ILE A 215 -3.02 2.58 -8.48
N VAL A 216 -3.83 1.59 -8.10
CA VAL A 216 -4.49 1.53 -6.78
C VAL A 216 -3.91 0.36 -6.02
N VAL A 217 -3.41 0.60 -4.80
CA VAL A 217 -2.81 -0.41 -3.94
C VAL A 217 -3.71 -0.63 -2.72
N VAL A 218 -4.20 -1.85 -2.56
CA VAL A 218 -4.94 -2.31 -1.37
C VAL A 218 -3.94 -2.88 -0.35
N ALA A 219 -3.96 -2.37 0.86
CA ALA A 219 -3.13 -2.81 1.97
C ALA A 219 -3.86 -2.60 3.31
N ASP A 220 -3.40 -3.21 4.39
CA ASP A 220 -3.70 -2.69 5.74
C ASP A 220 -2.93 -1.38 6.00
N THR A 221 -3.34 -0.58 6.97
CA THR A 221 -2.70 0.71 7.30
C THR A 221 -1.60 0.60 8.35
N MET A 222 -1.53 -0.51 9.09
CA MET A 222 -0.56 -0.73 10.18
C MET A 222 0.03 -2.14 10.11
N LEU A 223 1.35 -2.24 10.21
CA LEU A 223 2.03 -3.46 10.59
C LEU A 223 1.66 -3.79 12.04
N ARG A 224 1.44 -5.07 12.32
CA ARG A 224 1.11 -5.58 13.65
C ARG A 224 2.23 -6.47 14.19
N ASP A 225 2.41 -6.44 15.49
CA ASP A 225 3.37 -7.32 16.18
C ASP A 225 2.78 -8.73 16.43
N SER A 226 3.52 -9.59 17.14
CA SER A 226 3.06 -10.94 17.48
C SER A 226 1.93 -11.01 18.52
N GLY A 227 1.59 -9.90 19.18
CA GLY A 227 0.39 -9.74 20.01
C GLY A 227 -0.83 -9.22 19.24
N GLY A 228 -0.62 -8.66 18.04
CA GLY A 228 -1.65 -8.01 17.22
C GLY A 228 -1.67 -6.48 17.34
N GLU A 229 -0.81 -5.91 18.18
CA GLU A 229 -0.72 -4.48 18.46
C GLU A 229 -0.09 -3.72 17.28
N ALA A 230 -0.54 -2.47 17.06
CA ALA A 230 -0.06 -1.65 15.96
C ALA A 230 1.39 -1.18 16.19
N PHE A 231 2.30 -1.59 15.30
CA PHE A 231 3.74 -1.34 15.43
C PHE A 231 4.22 -0.15 14.60
N ALA A 232 3.84 -0.07 13.32
CA ALA A 232 4.27 0.99 12.39
C ALA A 232 3.27 1.12 11.22
N PRO A 233 3.10 2.32 10.63
CA PRO A 233 2.23 2.51 9.47
C PRO A 233 2.76 1.82 8.22
N ILE A 234 1.85 1.36 7.36
CA ILE A 234 2.16 0.82 6.02
C ILE A 234 1.96 1.96 5.00
N PRO A 235 3.01 2.44 4.33
CA PRO A 235 2.92 3.62 3.45
C PRO A 235 2.31 3.33 2.07
N PHE A 236 2.14 2.06 1.71
CA PHE A 236 1.79 1.66 0.34
C PHE A 236 0.31 1.83 -0.03
N GLY A 237 -0.62 1.79 0.94
CA GLY A 237 -2.06 1.77 0.65
C GLY A 237 -2.58 3.10 0.13
N GLY A 238 -3.14 3.12 -1.09
CA GLY A 238 -3.67 4.34 -1.70
C GLY A 238 -3.69 4.35 -3.23
N ILE A 239 -3.76 5.56 -3.78
CA ILE A 239 -3.92 5.86 -5.20
C ILE A 239 -2.69 6.61 -5.72
N TYR A 240 -2.10 6.11 -6.80
CA TYR A 240 -0.94 6.68 -7.48
C TYR A 240 -1.35 7.11 -8.88
N LEU A 241 -1.18 8.40 -9.19
CA LEU A 241 -1.58 8.97 -10.48
C LEU A 241 -0.33 9.42 -11.27
N PRO A 242 -0.31 9.29 -12.61
CA PRO A 242 0.79 9.77 -13.45
C PRO A 242 0.74 11.31 -13.64
N LEU A 243 0.94 12.06 -12.55
CA LEU A 243 0.64 13.50 -12.46
C LEU A 243 1.54 14.41 -13.31
N GLU A 244 2.73 13.98 -13.70
CA GLU A 244 3.58 14.72 -14.65
C GLU A 244 3.21 14.44 -16.12
N VAL A 245 2.37 13.43 -16.38
CA VAL A 245 1.87 13.10 -17.72
C VAL A 245 0.45 13.69 -17.89
N PRO A 246 0.19 14.56 -18.89
CA PRO A 246 -1.14 15.11 -19.12
C PRO A 246 -2.22 14.02 -19.20
N ALA A 247 -3.31 14.16 -18.43
CA ALA A 247 -4.30 13.09 -18.23
C ALA A 247 -4.99 12.58 -19.51
N ASN A 248 -5.00 13.37 -20.59
CA ASN A 248 -5.49 12.97 -21.91
C ASN A 248 -4.50 12.06 -22.70
N LYS A 249 -3.28 11.88 -22.19
CA LYS A 249 -2.26 10.93 -22.67
C LYS A 249 -2.13 9.69 -21.76
N CYS A 250 -3.07 9.51 -20.83
CA CYS A 250 -3.05 8.44 -19.82
C CYS A 250 -4.24 7.48 -19.97
N HIS A 251 -4.04 6.22 -19.60
CA HIS A 251 -5.11 5.23 -19.50
C HIS A 251 -5.94 5.49 -18.23
N ARG A 252 -7.28 5.43 -18.34
CA ARG A 252 -8.21 5.79 -17.25
C ARG A 252 -8.75 4.62 -16.43
N SER A 253 -8.39 3.40 -16.82
CA SER A 253 -8.61 2.17 -16.06
C SER A 253 -7.38 1.96 -15.16
N PRO A 254 -7.51 1.88 -13.83
CA PRO A 254 -6.35 1.64 -12.98
C PRO A 254 -5.79 0.22 -13.18
N LEU A 255 -4.51 0.06 -12.89
CA LEU A 255 -3.95 -1.23 -12.46
C LEU A 255 -4.22 -1.36 -10.96
N VAL A 256 -4.68 -2.54 -10.50
CA VAL A 256 -4.95 -2.78 -9.08
C VAL A 256 -3.95 -3.78 -8.53
N LEU A 257 -3.31 -3.43 -7.42
CA LEU A 257 -2.34 -4.26 -6.70
C LEU A 257 -2.80 -4.46 -5.26
N ALA A 258 -2.33 -5.53 -4.64
CA ALA A 258 -2.37 -5.74 -3.20
C ALA A 258 -0.95 -5.73 -2.62
N TYR A 259 -0.83 -5.29 -1.36
CA TYR A 259 0.40 -5.36 -0.58
C TYR A 259 0.12 -5.92 0.82
N ASP A 260 0.89 -6.94 1.20
CA ASP A 260 0.96 -7.49 2.56
C ASP A 260 2.36 -8.08 2.81
N GLN A 261 2.82 -8.09 4.07
CA GLN A 261 4.04 -8.80 4.51
C GLN A 261 5.31 -8.59 3.64
N ALA A 262 5.51 -7.36 3.13
CA ALA A 262 6.60 -6.99 2.21
C ALA A 262 6.56 -7.69 0.82
N HIS A 263 5.35 -8.03 0.36
CA HIS A 263 5.09 -8.67 -0.92
C HIS A 263 3.97 -7.95 -1.69
N PHE A 264 4.07 -7.92 -3.03
CA PHE A 264 3.07 -7.38 -3.93
C PHE A 264 2.41 -8.47 -4.77
N SER A 265 1.09 -8.36 -4.96
CA SER A 265 0.28 -9.19 -5.86
C SER A 265 -0.57 -8.35 -6.80
N ALA A 266 -0.87 -8.89 -7.99
CA ALA A 266 -1.86 -8.30 -8.89
C ALA A 266 -3.27 -8.62 -8.40
N LEU A 267 -4.15 -7.63 -8.25
CA LEU A 267 -5.56 -7.88 -7.96
C LEU A 267 -6.34 -7.96 -9.28
N VAL A 268 -6.88 -9.15 -9.56
CA VAL A 268 -7.60 -9.47 -10.81
C VAL A 268 -8.97 -10.07 -10.48
N SER A 269 -9.95 -9.89 -11.35
CA SER A 269 -11.22 -10.62 -11.24
C SER A 269 -11.22 -11.91 -12.09
N MET A 270 -12.21 -12.76 -11.87
CA MET A 270 -12.52 -13.87 -12.77
C MET A 270 -13.41 -13.39 -13.93
N GLU A 271 -13.33 -14.06 -15.07
CA GLU A 271 -14.31 -13.94 -16.14
C GLU A 271 -15.70 -14.37 -15.69
N GLN A 272 -16.72 -13.80 -16.34
CA GLN A 272 -18.13 -14.03 -16.07
C GLN A 272 -18.82 -14.54 -17.32
N LYS A 273 -19.63 -15.60 -17.21
CA LYS A 273 -20.40 -16.16 -18.34
C LYS A 273 -21.41 -15.17 -18.92
N GLU A 274 -21.90 -14.23 -18.11
CA GLU A 274 -22.75 -13.12 -18.52
C GLU A 274 -22.08 -11.79 -18.11
N PRO A 275 -21.39 -11.07 -19.03
CA PRO A 275 -20.60 -9.88 -18.70
C PRO A 275 -21.44 -8.63 -18.35
N THR A 276 -22.76 -8.76 -18.27
CA THR A 276 -23.71 -7.67 -17.98
C THR A 276 -24.19 -7.61 -16.53
N LYS A 277 -23.95 -8.66 -15.72
CA LYS A 277 -24.40 -8.72 -14.32
C LYS A 277 -23.41 -8.04 -13.37
N ASP A 278 -22.17 -8.52 -13.36
CA ASP A 278 -21.20 -8.14 -12.32
C ASP A 278 -20.18 -7.15 -12.87
N GLN A 279 -19.97 -6.02 -12.18
CA GLN A 279 -19.11 -4.93 -12.61
C GLN A 279 -17.74 -5.01 -11.92
N ALA A 280 -16.66 -5.06 -12.70
CA ALA A 280 -15.30 -5.02 -12.19
C ALA A 280 -14.94 -3.59 -11.71
N VAL A 281 -14.73 -3.43 -10.40
CA VAL A 281 -14.53 -2.13 -9.76
C VAL A 281 -13.43 -2.19 -8.69
N ILE A 282 -12.90 -1.03 -8.33
CA ILE A 282 -12.11 -0.83 -7.11
C ILE A 282 -12.62 0.43 -6.38
N PRO A 283 -13.04 0.36 -5.10
CA PRO A 283 -13.35 1.54 -4.33
C PRO A 283 -12.16 2.50 -4.22
N LEU A 284 -12.45 3.79 -4.26
CA LEU A 284 -11.50 4.88 -4.02
C LEU A 284 -11.63 5.45 -2.60
N THR A 285 -12.46 4.79 -1.78
CA THR A 285 -12.56 4.97 -0.33
C THR A 285 -12.15 3.68 0.39
N ASP A 286 -11.82 3.79 1.67
CA ASP A 286 -11.86 2.66 2.58
C ASP A 286 -13.31 2.24 2.92
N SER A 287 -13.43 1.19 3.74
CA SER A 287 -14.69 0.64 4.27
C SER A 287 -15.40 1.57 5.28
N GLU A 288 -14.76 2.66 5.70
CA GLU A 288 -15.39 3.74 6.48
C GLU A 288 -15.95 4.86 5.57
N HIS A 289 -15.83 4.70 4.25
CA HIS A 289 -16.19 5.66 3.18
C HIS A 289 -15.32 6.93 3.16
N LYS A 290 -14.14 6.89 3.77
CA LYS A 290 -13.14 7.96 3.71
C LYS A 290 -12.26 7.78 2.47
N LEU A 291 -12.01 8.86 1.73
CA LEU A 291 -11.22 8.83 0.50
C LEU A 291 -9.80 8.33 0.77
N LEU A 292 -9.33 7.37 -0.04
CA LEU A 292 -7.98 6.80 0.06
C LEU A 292 -6.90 7.88 -0.12
N PRO A 293 -5.68 7.67 0.44
CA PRO A 293 -4.54 8.54 0.18
C PRO A 293 -4.26 8.68 -1.32
N VAL A 294 -4.06 9.91 -1.80
CA VAL A 294 -3.54 10.15 -3.16
C VAL A 294 -2.07 10.54 -3.01
N HIS A 295 -1.18 9.62 -3.35
CA HIS A 295 0.25 9.75 -3.08
C HIS A 295 0.93 10.78 -3.98
N PHE A 296 1.92 11.47 -3.43
CA PHE A 296 2.80 12.43 -4.12
C PHE A 296 2.04 13.52 -4.90
N ALA A 297 0.81 13.83 -4.47
CA ALA A 297 -0.15 14.61 -5.23
C ALA A 297 0.21 16.09 -5.41
N VAL A 298 1.08 16.63 -4.54
CA VAL A 298 1.57 18.01 -4.58
C VAL A 298 3.01 18.04 -5.11
N ASP A 299 3.21 18.81 -6.18
CA ASP A 299 4.51 19.41 -6.49
C ASP A 299 4.46 20.87 -6.00
N PRO A 300 5.34 21.31 -5.08
CA PRO A 300 5.39 22.70 -4.66
C PRO A 300 5.99 23.63 -5.74
N GLY A 301 6.54 23.08 -6.83
CA GLY A 301 7.04 23.82 -7.98
C GLY A 301 8.53 24.20 -7.87
N LYS A 302 9.09 24.68 -8.98
CA LYS A 302 10.53 25.02 -9.09
C LYS A 302 10.95 26.22 -8.23
N GLU A 303 10.02 27.12 -7.93
CA GLU A 303 10.26 28.36 -7.17
C GLU A 303 10.21 28.16 -5.63
N TRP A 304 9.89 26.94 -5.16
CA TRP A 304 9.77 26.65 -3.72
C TRP A 304 11.12 26.71 -3.00
N GLN A 305 11.24 27.58 -2.00
CA GLN A 305 12.46 27.70 -1.21
C GLN A 305 12.39 26.84 0.05
N TRP A 306 12.86 25.59 -0.08
CA TRP A 306 12.94 24.61 1.01
C TRP A 306 13.50 25.20 2.31
N GLY A 307 12.89 24.82 3.44
CA GLY A 307 13.27 25.30 4.78
C GLY A 307 12.79 26.72 5.11
N LYS A 308 12.69 27.63 4.14
CA LYS A 308 12.05 28.96 4.34
C LYS A 308 10.53 28.83 4.20
N ASP A 309 10.10 28.44 3.02
CA ASP A 309 8.69 28.38 2.63
C ASP A 309 7.94 27.29 3.40
N ASP A 310 8.68 26.28 3.87
CA ASP A 310 8.24 25.24 4.82
C ASP A 310 7.75 25.76 6.18
N SER A 311 8.08 27.00 6.53
CA SER A 311 7.63 27.70 7.76
C SER A 311 6.59 28.80 7.50
N ASP A 312 6.31 29.11 6.24
CA ASP A 312 5.30 30.10 5.84
C ASP A 312 3.94 29.41 5.69
N ASN A 313 3.07 29.58 6.69
CA ASN A 313 1.72 29.01 6.70
C ASN A 313 0.86 29.45 5.50
N VAL A 314 1.11 30.61 4.90
CA VAL A 314 0.35 31.11 3.74
C VAL A 314 0.81 30.40 2.47
N LYS A 315 2.13 30.20 2.29
CA LYS A 315 2.67 29.37 1.20
C LYS A 315 2.30 27.90 1.35
N LEU A 316 2.41 27.35 2.56
CA LEU A 316 2.02 25.97 2.86
C LEU A 316 0.53 25.73 2.56
N ALA A 317 -0.36 26.66 2.94
CA ALA A 317 -1.77 26.60 2.61
C ALA A 317 -2.06 26.70 1.11
N SER A 318 -1.29 27.48 0.34
CA SER A 318 -1.52 27.66 -1.10
C SER A 318 -1.18 26.43 -1.95
N VAL A 319 -0.23 25.60 -1.50
CA VAL A 319 0.12 24.30 -2.14
C VAL A 319 -0.61 23.10 -1.53
N THR A 320 -1.34 23.28 -0.42
CA THR A 320 -2.05 22.18 0.26
C THR A 320 -3.28 21.72 -0.54
N LEU A 321 -3.28 20.45 -0.94
CA LEU A 321 -4.30 19.90 -1.83
C LEU A 321 -5.63 19.60 -1.11
N SER A 322 -6.64 20.43 -1.37
CA SER A 322 -8.01 20.27 -0.83
C SER A 322 -8.70 18.98 -1.30
N LEU A 323 -9.73 18.55 -0.57
CA LEU A 323 -10.54 17.37 -0.95
C LEU A 323 -11.19 17.52 -2.35
N GLU A 324 -11.63 18.74 -2.69
CA GLU A 324 -12.19 19.05 -4.00
C GLU A 324 -11.14 18.95 -5.12
N ALA A 325 -9.90 19.40 -4.85
CA ALA A 325 -8.80 19.24 -5.78
C ALA A 325 -8.35 17.78 -5.93
N LYS A 326 -8.39 16.97 -4.85
CA LYS A 326 -8.18 15.50 -4.92
C LYS A 326 -9.24 14.84 -5.80
N LEU A 327 -10.52 15.17 -5.60
CA LEU A 327 -11.61 14.70 -6.44
C LEU A 327 -11.44 15.12 -7.91
N HIS A 328 -11.01 16.36 -8.17
CA HIS A 328 -10.70 16.81 -9.53
C HIS A 328 -9.58 15.98 -10.18
N LEU A 329 -8.52 15.61 -9.45
CA LEU A 329 -7.48 14.71 -9.98
C LEU A 329 -8.04 13.31 -10.30
N LEU A 330 -8.89 12.75 -9.43
CA LEU A 330 -9.50 11.44 -9.69
C LEU A 330 -10.46 11.47 -10.90
N HIS A 331 -11.31 12.49 -11.01
CA HIS A 331 -12.11 12.76 -12.21
C HIS A 331 -11.26 13.09 -13.45
N SER A 332 -10.04 13.61 -13.28
CA SER A 332 -9.13 13.89 -14.40
C SER A 332 -8.44 12.64 -14.93
N TYR A 333 -7.99 11.73 -14.06
CA TYR A 333 -7.14 10.59 -14.43
C TYR A 333 -7.86 9.23 -14.48
N MET A 334 -9.05 9.08 -13.88
CA MET A 334 -9.73 7.79 -13.76
C MET A 334 -11.17 7.84 -14.29
N ASN A 335 -11.70 6.69 -14.70
CA ASN A 335 -13.14 6.53 -14.95
C ASN A 335 -13.83 6.21 -13.63
N VAL A 336 -14.29 7.24 -12.93
CA VAL A 336 -14.93 7.13 -11.61
C VAL A 336 -16.46 7.07 -11.71
N LYS A 337 -17.09 6.39 -10.75
CA LYS A 337 -18.55 6.31 -10.60
C LYS A 337 -18.95 6.26 -9.12
N TRP A 338 -20.24 6.49 -8.88
CA TRP A 338 -20.87 6.25 -7.58
C TRP A 338 -21.78 5.02 -7.69
N ILE A 339 -21.60 4.08 -6.76
CA ILE A 339 -22.38 2.84 -6.63
C ILE A 339 -23.35 3.06 -5.46
N THR A 340 -24.64 2.81 -5.67
CA THR A 340 -25.68 2.98 -4.64
C THR A 340 -25.82 1.71 -3.83
N LEU A 341 -25.77 1.80 -2.50
CA LEU A 341 -25.93 0.64 -1.62
C LEU A 341 -27.41 0.34 -1.32
N PRO A 342 -27.81 -0.95 -1.19
CA PRO A 342 -29.13 -1.32 -0.71
C PRO A 342 -29.44 -0.74 0.67
N CYS A 343 -30.59 -0.07 0.83
CA CYS A 343 -30.89 0.78 1.98
C CYS A 343 -31.57 0.02 3.14
N ASP A 344 -31.07 -1.16 3.50
CA ASP A 344 -31.65 -2.03 4.55
C ASP A 344 -30.76 -2.18 5.80
N MET A 345 -29.48 -1.76 5.77
CA MET A 345 -28.57 -1.85 6.92
C MET A 345 -28.60 -0.61 7.82
N GLN A 346 -29.79 -0.08 8.11
CA GLN A 346 -29.93 1.00 9.10
C GLN A 346 -29.89 0.42 10.51
N ALA A 347 -28.70 0.40 11.12
CA ALA A 347 -28.56 0.19 12.55
C ALA A 347 -29.45 1.20 13.32
N PRO A 348 -30.11 0.80 14.43
CA PRO A 348 -31.03 1.69 15.14
C PRO A 348 -30.33 2.99 15.56
N LEU A 349 -30.79 4.11 15.02
CA LEU A 349 -30.36 5.43 15.47
C LEU A 349 -30.77 5.59 16.94
N ALA A 350 -29.79 5.61 17.84
CA ALA A 350 -30.00 6.00 19.22
C ALA A 350 -30.62 7.40 19.21
N GLN A 351 -31.88 7.52 19.65
CA GLN A 351 -32.58 8.80 19.59
C GLN A 351 -31.93 9.78 20.57
N PRO A 352 -31.70 11.04 20.17
CA PRO A 352 -31.33 12.07 21.11
C PRO A 352 -32.54 12.36 22.00
N GLU A 353 -32.45 12.01 23.29
CA GLU A 353 -33.49 12.36 24.25
C GLU A 353 -33.65 13.88 24.31
N SER A 354 -34.84 14.36 23.93
CA SER A 354 -35.16 15.78 23.90
C SER A 354 -35.42 16.28 25.33
N PRO A 355 -34.70 17.33 25.80
CA PRO A 355 -34.89 17.83 27.16
C PRO A 355 -36.25 18.54 27.26
N THR A 356 -37.23 17.84 27.84
CA THR A 356 -38.55 18.43 28.11
C THR A 356 -38.44 19.34 29.33
N ALA A 357 -38.48 20.65 29.10
CA ALA A 357 -38.50 21.64 30.17
C ALA A 357 -39.86 21.66 30.88
N SER A 358 -39.84 21.60 32.21
CA SER A 358 -40.94 22.00 33.08
C SER A 358 -40.37 22.71 34.30
N ALA A 359 -41.01 23.78 34.75
CA ALA A 359 -40.57 24.59 35.88
C ALA A 359 -41.68 24.65 36.93
N GLY A 360 -41.30 24.71 38.21
CA GLY A 360 -42.22 24.87 39.33
C GLY A 360 -41.59 24.52 40.68
N ASP A 361 -41.43 25.53 41.53
CA ASP A 361 -41.20 25.42 42.98
C ASP A 361 -42.48 24.85 43.68
N ASP A 362 -42.56 24.55 44.99
CA ASP A 362 -41.77 25.01 46.14
C ASP A 362 -41.93 24.07 47.37
N ALA A 363 -41.20 24.38 48.44
CA ALA A 363 -41.58 24.24 49.86
C ALA A 363 -41.61 22.86 50.58
N ARG A 364 -40.45 22.51 51.14
CA ARG A 364 -40.20 22.17 52.58
C ARG A 364 -41.10 21.14 53.32
N SER A 365 -40.45 20.12 53.88
CA SER A 365 -40.47 19.77 55.32
C SER A 365 -39.37 18.75 55.67
N ALA A 366 -38.98 18.62 56.95
CA ALA A 366 -37.84 17.79 57.37
C ALA A 366 -38.04 17.13 58.74
N ALA A 367 -37.55 15.88 58.86
CA ALA A 367 -37.12 15.16 60.07
C ALA A 367 -36.51 13.82 59.60
N GLU A 368 -35.61 13.08 60.27
CA GLU A 368 -34.51 13.29 61.23
C GLU A 368 -34.27 11.91 61.90
N SER A 369 -33.04 11.62 62.36
CA SER A 369 -32.57 10.37 63.01
C SER A 369 -32.51 9.09 62.15
N GLY A 370 -31.49 8.23 62.25
CA GLY A 370 -30.24 8.38 63.02
C GLY A 370 -29.25 7.20 62.83
N GLU A 371 -27.96 7.48 63.07
CA GLU A 371 -26.86 6.68 63.68
C GLU A 371 -26.85 5.11 63.67
N SER A 372 -25.70 4.40 63.68
CA SER A 372 -24.31 4.81 63.97
C SER A 372 -23.21 3.89 63.36
N ASP A 373 -22.10 4.49 62.95
CA ASP A 373 -20.66 4.13 63.08
C ASP A 373 -20.14 2.70 63.31
N LYS A 374 -19.09 2.33 62.53
CA LYS A 374 -17.66 2.23 62.96
C LYS A 374 -16.77 1.89 61.73
N GLU A 375 -15.74 2.66 61.38
CA GLU A 375 -14.36 2.72 61.95
C GLU A 375 -13.50 1.45 61.72
N SER A 376 -12.22 1.49 61.32
CA SER A 376 -11.37 2.62 60.83
C SER A 376 -10.00 2.15 60.24
N VAL A 377 -9.25 3.12 59.68
CA VAL A 377 -7.78 3.20 59.38
C VAL A 377 -7.01 2.11 58.58
N CYS A 378 -6.71 2.47 57.33
CA CYS A 378 -5.37 2.79 56.77
C CYS A 378 -4.06 2.05 57.16
N SER A 379 -3.22 1.91 56.11
CA SER A 379 -1.75 2.10 56.06
C SER A 379 -0.82 0.89 55.90
N SER A 380 0.29 1.18 55.19
CA SER A 380 1.29 0.24 54.67
C SER A 380 2.62 0.26 55.44
N SER A 381 3.33 -0.87 55.46
CA SER A 381 4.80 -0.89 55.58
C SER A 381 5.37 -2.20 54.99
N ALA A 382 6.69 -2.26 54.83
CA ALA A 382 7.39 -3.42 54.25
C ALA A 382 8.50 -3.92 55.20
N SER A 383 8.87 -5.21 55.13
CA SER A 383 10.27 -5.70 55.02
C SER A 383 10.46 -7.18 55.41
N ASN A 384 11.46 -7.79 54.77
CA ASN A 384 12.27 -8.97 55.12
C ASN A 384 11.83 -9.98 56.21
N GLY A 385 11.86 -11.27 55.80
CA GLY A 385 12.80 -12.23 56.40
C GLY A 385 12.22 -13.50 57.03
N GLY A 386 12.65 -14.68 56.55
CA GLY A 386 12.35 -15.97 57.19
C GLY A 386 12.46 -17.15 56.22
N SER A 387 13.52 -17.95 56.33
CA SER A 387 13.78 -19.12 55.45
C SER A 387 13.47 -20.44 56.14
N ARG A 388 12.82 -21.38 55.41
CA ARG A 388 13.16 -22.83 55.34
C ARG A 388 12.12 -23.62 54.51
N GLY A 389 12.60 -24.53 53.66
CA GLY A 389 11.78 -25.52 52.93
C GLY A 389 12.25 -25.70 51.49
N CYS A 390 12.75 -26.89 51.11
CA CYS A 390 13.46 -27.13 49.85
C CYS A 390 12.98 -28.40 49.13
N LYS A 391 12.80 -28.31 47.79
CA LYS A 391 13.38 -29.26 46.81
C LYS A 391 13.09 -28.88 45.34
N ASP A 392 14.12 -29.01 44.51
CA ASP A 392 14.13 -28.66 43.09
C ASP A 392 13.53 -29.70 42.14
N LYS A 393 13.18 -29.24 40.93
CA LYS A 393 13.46 -29.93 39.67
C LYS A 393 13.82 -28.93 38.56
N GLU A 394 15.10 -28.78 38.25
CA GLU A 394 15.56 -28.02 37.08
C GLU A 394 15.16 -28.70 35.76
N LYS A 395 14.91 -27.90 34.71
CA LYS A 395 14.80 -28.39 33.32
C LYS A 395 16.17 -28.42 32.62
N PRO A 396 16.43 -29.37 31.72
CA PRO A 396 17.76 -29.56 31.13
C PRO A 396 18.17 -28.41 30.19
N LYS A 397 19.40 -27.93 30.39
CA LYS A 397 20.06 -26.83 29.66
C LYS A 397 19.92 -26.91 28.13
N LYS A 398 19.88 -28.12 27.57
CA LYS A 398 19.79 -28.43 26.14
C LYS A 398 18.46 -28.01 25.47
N GLU A 399 17.36 -27.91 26.22
CA GLU A 399 16.11 -27.35 25.69
C GLU A 399 16.20 -25.83 25.56
N ARG A 400 16.73 -25.16 26.60
CA ARG A 400 16.87 -23.69 26.65
C ARG A 400 17.83 -23.14 25.59
N GLU A 401 18.82 -23.92 25.20
CA GLU A 401 19.71 -23.61 24.06
C GLU A 401 18.98 -23.80 22.72
N LYS A 402 18.16 -24.85 22.58
CA LYS A 402 17.36 -25.11 21.36
C LYS A 402 16.23 -24.10 21.15
N GLU A 403 15.63 -23.60 22.23
CA GLU A 403 14.68 -22.47 22.18
C GLU A 403 15.38 -21.18 21.74
N LYS A 404 16.52 -20.83 22.34
CA LYS A 404 17.33 -19.67 21.91
C LYS A 404 17.81 -19.76 20.47
N GLU A 405 18.14 -20.94 19.97
CA GLU A 405 18.51 -21.14 18.56
C GLU A 405 17.29 -20.93 17.63
N LYS A 406 16.10 -21.40 18.03
CA LYS A 406 14.84 -21.23 17.31
C LYS A 406 14.34 -19.77 17.35
N GLU A 407 14.62 -19.07 18.44
CA GLU A 407 14.37 -17.64 18.64
C GLU A 407 15.34 -16.77 17.82
N LYS A 408 16.64 -17.10 17.81
CA LYS A 408 17.62 -16.48 16.92
C LYS A 408 17.25 -16.68 15.44
N LYS A 409 16.92 -17.89 15.03
CA LYS A 409 16.46 -18.18 13.64
C LYS A 409 15.16 -17.44 13.27
N ARG A 410 14.32 -17.08 14.25
CA ARG A 410 13.17 -16.18 14.04
C ARG A 410 13.60 -14.71 13.91
N ALA A 411 14.52 -14.23 14.75
CA ALA A 411 15.06 -12.87 14.66
C ALA A 411 15.81 -12.65 13.33
N ASP A 412 16.63 -13.60 12.89
CA ASP A 412 17.32 -13.56 11.60
C ASP A 412 16.30 -13.61 10.43
N SER A 413 15.18 -14.32 10.58
CA SER A 413 14.07 -14.31 9.60
C SER A 413 13.32 -12.98 9.53
N VAL A 414 13.14 -12.30 10.67
CA VAL A 414 12.57 -10.93 10.71
C VAL A 414 13.54 -9.91 10.11
N ALA A 415 14.84 -10.00 10.42
CA ALA A 415 15.87 -9.15 9.81
C ALA A 415 15.96 -9.32 8.29
N ASN A 416 15.81 -10.55 7.78
CA ASN A 416 15.80 -10.82 6.34
C ASN A 416 14.46 -10.47 5.65
N LYS A 417 13.33 -10.45 6.37
CA LYS A 417 12.06 -9.90 5.87
C LYS A 417 12.03 -8.37 5.89
N LEU A 418 12.76 -7.72 6.80
CA LEU A 418 12.96 -6.27 6.86
C LEU A 418 13.99 -5.81 5.81
N GLY A 419 13.69 -6.07 4.54
CA GLY A 419 14.47 -5.54 3.41
C GLY A 419 14.49 -4.01 3.41
N SER A 420 15.67 -3.43 3.65
CA SER A 420 16.00 -1.99 3.62
C SER A 420 15.30 -1.03 4.61
N PHE A 421 14.05 -1.29 5.01
CA PHE A 421 13.13 -0.41 5.77
C PHE A 421 13.60 0.22 7.10
N GLY A 422 14.85 0.02 7.54
CA GLY A 422 15.36 0.53 8.83
C GLY A 422 16.65 1.34 8.78
N LYS A 423 17.34 1.49 7.63
CA LYS A 423 18.71 2.04 7.60
C LYS A 423 18.82 3.56 7.80
N THR A 424 17.72 4.32 7.66
CA THR A 424 17.71 5.79 7.78
C THR A 424 16.80 6.34 8.88
N LEU A 425 16.02 5.50 9.56
CA LEU A 425 15.24 5.86 10.76
C LEU A 425 15.83 5.37 12.10
N GLY A 426 16.85 4.51 12.09
CA GLY A 426 17.36 3.83 13.30
C GLY A 426 18.49 4.51 14.09
N SER A 427 19.02 5.65 13.66
CA SER A 427 20.43 6.02 13.97
C SER A 427 20.66 7.41 14.58
N LYS A 428 19.92 7.81 15.63
CA LYS A 428 20.36 8.87 16.59
C LYS A 428 19.56 9.05 17.90
N LEU A 429 18.51 8.27 18.19
CA LEU A 429 17.65 8.49 19.36
C LEU A 429 18.25 8.03 20.71
N LYS A 430 19.31 8.71 21.21
CA LYS A 430 19.75 8.60 22.62
C LYS A 430 20.52 9.84 23.10
N LYS A 431 20.14 10.37 24.27
CA LYS A 431 20.58 11.66 24.88
C LYS A 431 20.07 12.89 24.11
N ASN A 432 18.99 13.56 24.50
CA ASN A 432 18.81 14.21 25.79
C ASN A 432 17.35 14.26 26.23
N MET A 433 17.05 13.68 27.40
CA MET A 433 15.83 13.93 28.15
C MET A 433 16.26 14.36 29.56
N GLY A 434 16.02 15.62 29.91
CA GLY A 434 16.56 16.26 31.11
C GLY A 434 16.31 17.77 31.06
N GLY A 435 15.19 18.19 31.63
CA GLY A 435 14.74 19.58 31.57
C GLY A 435 15.43 20.50 32.59
N LEU A 436 15.90 21.64 32.10
CA LEU A 436 15.70 22.98 32.68
C LEU A 436 15.49 23.09 34.20
N MET A 437 16.48 23.61 34.94
CA MET A 437 16.19 24.39 36.16
C MET A 437 17.27 25.43 36.49
N HIS A 438 16.80 26.62 36.90
CA HIS A 438 17.50 27.74 37.53
C HIS A 438 18.68 28.41 36.79
N GLY A 439 18.71 29.75 36.88
CA GLY A 439 19.82 30.58 36.44
C GLY A 439 20.07 31.76 37.38
N LYS A 440 21.26 32.34 37.31
CA LYS A 440 21.61 33.65 37.91
C LYS A 440 22.84 34.21 37.19
N ALA A 441 22.91 35.54 37.04
CA ALA A 441 24.05 36.21 36.42
C ALA A 441 25.14 36.57 37.45
N ILE A 442 26.40 36.67 37.02
CA ILE A 442 27.46 37.46 37.68
C ILE A 442 28.61 37.81 36.71
N LYS A 443 29.35 38.87 37.04
CA LYS A 443 30.38 39.57 36.22
C LYS A 443 31.71 38.83 36.02
N GLY A 444 32.40 39.20 34.92
CA GLY A 444 33.88 39.34 34.83
C GLY A 444 34.59 38.27 33.98
N GLY A 445 35.63 38.57 33.21
CA GLY A 445 36.21 39.89 32.79
C GLY A 445 37.72 39.82 32.50
N VAL A 446 38.23 40.65 31.56
CA VAL A 446 39.68 40.84 31.21
C VAL A 446 40.31 39.61 30.51
N SER A 447 41.14 39.65 29.45
CA SER A 447 41.56 40.62 28.40
C SER A 447 42.14 39.80 27.20
N ASN A 448 42.93 40.24 26.18
CA ASN A 448 43.61 41.50 25.84
C ASN A 448 43.93 41.59 24.33
N GLY A 449 44.04 42.82 23.78
CA GLY A 449 44.72 43.15 22.50
C GLY A 449 44.11 42.63 21.19
N GLN A 450 44.54 43.04 19.99
CA GLN A 450 45.30 44.23 19.51
C GLN A 450 45.31 44.14 17.96
N GLY A 451 45.05 45.14 17.12
CA GLY A 451 44.54 46.53 17.25
C GLY A 451 44.26 47.10 15.82
N ASP A 452 43.83 48.37 15.72
CA ASP A 452 44.05 49.37 14.62
C ASP A 452 44.00 48.98 13.11
N THR A 453 43.42 49.74 12.16
CA THR A 453 42.76 51.07 12.16
C THR A 453 41.88 51.34 10.90
N LEU A 454 40.98 52.34 11.02
CA LEU A 454 40.58 53.44 10.07
C LEU A 454 41.28 53.55 8.68
N GLU A 455 40.73 54.11 7.58
CA GLU A 455 39.49 54.88 7.20
C GLU A 455 38.86 54.28 5.89
N LYS A 456 37.59 54.39 5.43
CA LYS A 456 36.36 55.21 5.73
C LYS A 456 36.09 56.32 4.66
N LYS A 457 34.83 56.40 4.14
CA LYS A 457 34.28 57.34 3.11
C LYS A 457 34.81 57.13 1.66
N LYS A 458 34.16 57.63 0.58
CA LYS A 458 33.13 58.70 0.45
C LYS A 458 32.10 58.47 -0.69
N LYS A 459 30.91 59.06 -0.53
CA LYS A 459 29.83 59.22 -1.55
C LYS A 459 30.28 59.79 -2.91
N GLY A 460 29.62 59.36 -3.98
CA GLY A 460 29.42 60.08 -5.25
C GLY A 460 27.94 59.96 -5.71
N SER A 461 27.41 60.88 -6.51
CA SER A 461 25.98 60.89 -6.93
C SER A 461 25.68 61.82 -8.11
N LEU A 462 24.48 61.65 -8.71
CA LEU A 462 23.68 62.57 -9.56
C LEU A 462 23.67 62.41 -11.10
N LYS A 463 22.42 62.26 -11.61
CA LYS A 463 21.77 62.93 -12.78
C LYS A 463 22.11 62.56 -14.24
N SER A 464 21.11 61.93 -14.87
CA SER A 464 20.30 62.44 -16.02
C SER A 464 20.95 62.98 -17.32
N ARG A 465 20.48 62.45 -18.46
CA ARG A 465 19.76 63.24 -19.50
C ARG A 465 18.83 62.35 -20.37
N LYS A 466 18.07 62.94 -21.30
CA LYS A 466 16.94 62.40 -22.10
C LYS A 466 16.99 62.91 -23.56
N GLY A 467 16.44 62.13 -24.51
CA GLY A 467 16.22 62.46 -25.94
C GLY A 467 17.03 61.54 -26.87
N SER A 468 16.62 61.18 -28.09
CA SER A 468 15.40 61.44 -28.92
C SER A 468 15.29 60.28 -29.97
N LYS A 469 14.16 59.81 -30.56
CA LYS A 469 13.15 60.42 -31.47
C LYS A 469 13.82 61.21 -32.62
N GLU A 470 13.52 61.13 -33.92
CA GLU A 470 12.32 60.88 -34.79
C GLU A 470 12.81 60.35 -36.18
N GLU A 471 12.07 59.86 -37.19
CA GLU A 471 10.85 59.03 -37.41
C GLU A 471 10.78 58.70 -38.95
N SER A 472 9.83 58.05 -39.63
CA SER A 472 8.40 57.70 -39.44
C SER A 472 8.14 56.23 -39.92
N SER A 473 7.14 55.74 -40.69
CA SER A 473 5.99 56.20 -41.52
C SER A 473 4.88 55.11 -41.48
N GLN A 474 3.57 55.40 -41.38
CA GLN A 474 2.53 55.86 -42.35
C GLN A 474 2.04 54.83 -43.40
N GLY A 475 0.75 54.74 -43.73
CA GLY A 475 -0.41 55.59 -43.34
C GLY A 475 -1.70 54.77 -43.07
N ASP A 476 -2.69 55.26 -42.30
CA ASP A 476 -3.55 56.47 -42.48
C ASP A 476 -4.71 56.19 -43.46
N LEU A 477 -6.00 56.49 -43.20
CA LEU A 477 -6.70 57.23 -42.11
C LEU A 477 -7.68 56.25 -41.35
N SER A 478 -8.87 56.54 -40.79
CA SER A 478 -9.78 57.72 -40.68
C SER A 478 -10.80 57.57 -39.51
N ALA A 479 -11.50 58.65 -39.14
CA ALA A 479 -12.65 58.71 -38.22
C ALA A 479 -13.72 59.71 -38.78
N PRO A 480 -14.91 60.00 -38.15
CA PRO A 480 -14.96 60.80 -36.89
C PRO A 480 -16.23 60.67 -35.95
N VAL A 481 -16.08 61.00 -34.65
CA VAL A 481 -17.00 61.88 -33.82
C VAL A 481 -18.44 61.35 -33.47
N GLU A 482 -19.10 61.56 -32.30
CA GLU A 482 -18.97 62.51 -31.16
C GLU A 482 -19.55 62.06 -29.77
N LYS A 483 -19.03 62.67 -28.67
CA LYS A 483 -19.64 63.10 -27.37
C LYS A 483 -20.38 62.17 -26.35
N THR A 484 -19.85 62.25 -25.11
CA THR A 484 -20.55 62.48 -23.81
C THR A 484 -21.01 61.31 -22.91
N CYS A 485 -20.51 61.34 -21.67
CA CYS A 485 -20.85 60.52 -20.48
C CYS A 485 -21.74 61.34 -19.50
N PRO A 486 -22.24 60.83 -18.33
CA PRO A 486 -21.91 59.56 -17.67
C PRO A 486 -23.09 58.76 -17.05
N GLY A 487 -22.81 57.51 -16.66
CA GLY A 487 -23.65 56.72 -15.75
C GLY A 487 -22.79 55.78 -14.89
N LYS A 488 -23.01 55.75 -13.57
CA LYS A 488 -22.31 54.81 -12.67
C LYS A 488 -23.12 53.53 -12.50
N SER A 489 -22.56 52.42 -12.97
CA SER A 489 -22.82 51.08 -12.42
C SER A 489 -21.47 50.40 -12.24
N ALA A 490 -21.15 49.97 -11.02
CA ALA A 490 -19.93 49.20 -10.79
C ALA A 490 -20.06 47.83 -11.48
N PRO A 491 -18.99 47.30 -12.11
CA PRO A 491 -18.97 45.90 -12.49
C PRO A 491 -18.84 45.08 -11.19
N GLU A 492 -19.95 44.50 -10.73
CA GLU A 492 -19.88 43.41 -9.77
C GLU A 492 -19.04 42.31 -10.40
N LYS A 493 -17.93 41.96 -9.74
CA LYS A 493 -17.14 40.81 -10.17
C LYS A 493 -18.03 39.56 -10.02
N PRO A 494 -18.11 38.69 -11.04
CA PRO A 494 -18.58 37.33 -10.81
C PRO A 494 -17.69 36.72 -9.72
N SER A 495 -18.31 36.20 -8.65
CA SER A 495 -17.60 35.35 -7.69
C SER A 495 -17.09 34.09 -8.40
N ASP A 496 -15.92 33.58 -8.01
CA ASP A 496 -15.28 32.40 -8.61
C ASP A 496 -15.99 31.06 -8.27
N THR A 497 -17.29 30.98 -8.52
CA THR A 497 -18.18 29.86 -8.13
C THR A 497 -18.00 28.59 -8.99
N HIS A 498 -17.17 28.65 -10.04
CA HIS A 498 -17.07 27.62 -11.10
C HIS A 498 -15.65 27.10 -11.34
N LYS A 499 -14.82 26.98 -10.29
CA LYS A 499 -13.46 26.42 -10.40
C LYS A 499 -13.42 24.92 -10.78
N TYR A 500 -14.48 24.16 -10.51
CA TYR A 500 -14.52 22.71 -10.71
C TYR A 500 -15.85 22.23 -11.34
N SER A 501 -15.83 21.06 -11.98
CA SER A 501 -16.99 20.51 -12.70
C SER A 501 -18.15 20.13 -11.78
N ASN A 502 -19.33 19.91 -12.37
CA ASN A 502 -20.52 19.47 -11.65
C ASN A 502 -20.29 18.14 -10.93
N ASP A 503 -19.57 17.21 -11.55
CA ASP A 503 -19.32 15.85 -11.05
C ASP A 503 -18.36 15.85 -9.86
N VAL A 504 -17.37 16.75 -9.87
CA VAL A 504 -16.47 17.00 -8.74
C VAL A 504 -17.26 17.58 -7.56
N ARG A 505 -18.12 18.58 -7.80
CA ARG A 505 -18.96 19.20 -6.76
C ARG A 505 -19.99 18.21 -6.18
N LEU A 506 -20.60 17.37 -7.01
CA LEU A 506 -21.48 16.28 -6.59
C LEU A 506 -20.72 15.26 -5.73
N SER A 507 -19.56 14.81 -6.19
CA SER A 507 -18.72 13.85 -5.45
C SER A 507 -18.25 14.42 -4.11
N LEU A 508 -17.97 15.72 -4.04
CA LEU A 508 -17.64 16.43 -2.81
C LEU A 508 -18.82 16.48 -1.83
N SER A 509 -20.04 16.68 -2.35
CA SER A 509 -21.26 16.63 -1.55
C SER A 509 -21.50 15.25 -0.96
N ILE A 510 -21.36 14.19 -1.77
CA ILE A 510 -21.59 12.81 -1.32
C ILE A 510 -20.53 12.37 -0.29
N LEU A 511 -19.24 12.68 -0.50
CA LEU A 511 -18.21 12.39 0.51
C LEU A 511 -18.43 13.15 1.82
N ARG A 512 -18.89 14.42 1.78
CA ARG A 512 -19.23 15.18 3.00
C ARG A 512 -20.39 14.54 3.76
N ALA A 513 -21.42 14.08 3.07
CA ALA A 513 -22.54 13.36 3.69
C ALA A 513 -22.09 12.01 4.29
N ALA A 514 -21.23 11.26 3.58
CA ALA A 514 -20.66 10.01 4.09
C ALA A 514 -19.79 10.22 5.35
N MET A 515 -19.02 11.32 5.41
CA MET A 515 -18.29 11.75 6.62
C MET A 515 -19.21 12.18 7.78
N GLN A 516 -20.48 12.48 7.52
CA GLN A 516 -21.52 12.75 8.52
C GLN A 516 -22.35 11.51 8.88
N GLY A 517 -22.02 10.34 8.30
CA GLY A 517 -22.68 9.06 8.55
C GLY A 517 -23.58 8.56 7.42
N GLU A 518 -23.87 9.36 6.40
CA GLU A 518 -24.70 8.94 5.25
C GLU A 518 -23.95 8.08 4.24
N ARG A 519 -23.58 6.86 4.66
CA ARG A 519 -22.84 5.84 3.89
C ARG A 519 -23.70 5.16 2.82
N LYS A 520 -24.47 5.94 2.05
CA LYS A 520 -25.43 5.46 1.02
C LYS A 520 -24.76 5.04 -0.30
N PHE A 521 -23.50 5.43 -0.51
CA PHE A 521 -22.79 5.20 -1.78
C PHE A 521 -21.32 4.83 -1.58
N ILE A 522 -20.77 4.04 -2.52
CA ILE A 522 -19.33 3.80 -2.67
C ILE A 522 -18.82 4.62 -3.86
N PHE A 523 -17.72 5.36 -3.68
CA PHE A 523 -16.98 6.00 -4.77
C PHE A 523 -15.99 5.01 -5.34
N ALA A 524 -16.07 4.68 -6.63
CA ALA A 524 -15.27 3.60 -7.22
C ALA A 524 -14.67 3.96 -8.59
N GLY A 525 -13.47 3.45 -8.86
CA GLY A 525 -12.87 3.40 -10.19
C GLY A 525 -13.37 2.18 -10.96
N HIS A 526 -13.74 2.38 -12.23
CA HIS A 526 -14.13 1.32 -13.15
C HIS A 526 -12.90 0.59 -13.69
N LEU A 527 -12.85 -0.73 -13.52
CA LEU A 527 -11.80 -1.56 -14.13
C LEU A 527 -12.22 -1.91 -15.55
N LYS A 528 -11.49 -1.41 -16.55
CA LYS A 528 -11.64 -1.92 -17.91
C LYS A 528 -11.02 -3.30 -17.99
N THR A 529 -11.86 -4.32 -18.10
CA THR A 529 -11.48 -5.63 -18.61
C THR A 529 -11.75 -5.68 -20.12
N SER A 530 -11.26 -6.72 -20.79
CA SER A 530 -11.62 -7.03 -22.17
C SER A 530 -11.48 -8.52 -22.42
N ASN A 531 -12.01 -8.97 -23.55
CA ASN A 531 -11.60 -10.21 -24.20
C ASN A 531 -10.06 -10.30 -24.17
N ARG A 532 -9.55 -11.50 -23.91
CA ARG A 532 -8.11 -11.77 -23.85
C ARG A 532 -7.46 -11.54 -25.20
N HIS A 533 -6.16 -11.25 -25.17
CA HIS A 533 -5.34 -11.46 -26.36
C HIS A 533 -5.09 -12.96 -26.52
N GLN A 534 -5.09 -13.48 -27.75
CA GLN A 534 -4.83 -14.90 -28.07
C GLN A 534 -3.69 -15.54 -27.24
N TYR A 535 -2.53 -14.90 -27.10
CA TYR A 535 -1.41 -15.45 -26.32
C TYR A 535 -1.76 -15.68 -24.83
N GLN A 536 -2.69 -14.89 -24.26
CA GLN A 536 -3.17 -15.06 -22.89
C GLN A 536 -4.11 -16.27 -22.78
N GLU A 537 -4.95 -16.50 -23.80
CA GLU A 537 -5.78 -17.70 -23.89
C GLU A 537 -4.92 -18.96 -23.98
N GLU A 538 -3.91 -18.95 -24.86
CA GLU A 538 -2.97 -20.06 -25.02
C GLU A 538 -2.14 -20.32 -23.76
N MET A 539 -1.63 -19.28 -23.08
CA MET A 539 -0.93 -19.42 -21.79
C MET A 539 -1.82 -20.05 -20.71
N ILE A 540 -3.09 -19.62 -20.62
CA ILE A 540 -4.05 -20.12 -19.62
C ILE A 540 -4.47 -21.56 -19.94
N GLN A 541 -4.79 -21.85 -21.19
CA GLN A 541 -5.13 -23.20 -21.65
C GLN A 541 -3.98 -24.18 -21.37
N ARG A 542 -2.74 -23.78 -21.66
CA ARG A 542 -1.55 -24.60 -21.36
C ARG A 542 -1.39 -24.81 -19.85
N TYR A 543 -1.49 -23.74 -19.04
CA TYR A 543 -1.46 -23.86 -17.58
C TYR A 543 -2.52 -24.82 -17.02
N LEU A 544 -3.75 -24.77 -17.55
CA LEU A 544 -4.87 -25.59 -17.08
C LEU A 544 -4.66 -27.08 -17.41
N LEU A 545 -4.17 -27.40 -18.62
CA LEU A 545 -3.78 -28.77 -19.00
C LEU A 545 -2.64 -29.28 -18.10
N ASP A 546 -1.59 -28.47 -17.92
CA ASP A 546 -0.48 -28.81 -17.03
C ASP A 546 -0.93 -28.95 -15.57
N ALA A 547 -1.98 -28.23 -15.14
CA ALA A 547 -2.57 -28.35 -13.81
C ALA A 547 -3.40 -29.63 -13.65
N GLU A 548 -4.17 -30.02 -14.66
CA GLU A 548 -4.98 -31.24 -14.65
C GLU A 548 -4.10 -32.50 -14.54
N GLU A 549 -3.01 -32.58 -15.31
CA GLU A 549 -2.03 -33.68 -15.18
C GLU A 549 -1.47 -33.79 -13.76
N ARG A 550 -1.09 -32.64 -13.17
CA ARG A 550 -0.54 -32.56 -11.80
C ARG A 550 -1.58 -32.89 -10.73
N PHE A 551 -2.84 -32.50 -10.91
CA PHE A 551 -3.95 -32.86 -10.03
C PHE A 551 -4.22 -34.36 -10.07
N MET A 552 -4.30 -34.96 -11.27
CA MET A 552 -4.51 -36.39 -11.44
C MET A 552 -3.35 -37.22 -10.88
N ALA A 553 -2.12 -36.71 -10.91
CA ALA A 553 -0.98 -37.29 -10.20
C ALA A 553 -1.13 -37.19 -8.67
N GLU A 554 -1.52 -36.03 -8.12
CA GLU A 554 -1.75 -35.85 -6.68
C GLU A 554 -2.87 -36.77 -6.15
N GLN A 555 -3.94 -36.99 -6.94
CA GLN A 555 -5.01 -37.92 -6.56
C GLN A 555 -4.58 -39.39 -6.62
N LYS A 556 -3.85 -39.82 -7.67
CA LYS A 556 -3.28 -41.18 -7.75
C LYS A 556 -2.32 -41.47 -6.58
N GLN A 557 -1.53 -40.48 -6.16
CA GLN A 557 -0.68 -40.62 -4.98
C GLN A 557 -1.51 -40.77 -3.69
N LYS A 558 -2.50 -39.91 -3.46
CA LYS A 558 -3.41 -40.01 -2.29
C LYS A 558 -4.16 -41.35 -2.24
N GLU A 559 -4.55 -41.90 -3.40
CA GLU A 559 -5.13 -43.24 -3.47
C GLU A 559 -4.13 -44.34 -3.10
N ALA A 560 -2.90 -44.28 -3.61
CA ALA A 560 -1.86 -45.25 -3.28
C ALA A 560 -1.51 -45.21 -1.78
N GLU A 561 -1.43 -44.02 -1.18
CA GLU A 561 -1.23 -43.82 0.25
C GLU A 561 -2.40 -44.37 1.07
N LYS A 562 -3.65 -44.08 0.69
CA LYS A 562 -4.86 -44.65 1.33
C LYS A 562 -4.88 -46.18 1.24
N LYS A 563 -4.52 -46.76 0.08
CA LYS A 563 -4.44 -48.21 -0.14
C LYS A 563 -3.32 -48.86 0.70
N ALA A 564 -2.17 -48.20 0.82
CA ALA A 564 -1.08 -48.64 1.68
C ALA A 564 -1.49 -48.65 3.16
N LEU A 565 -2.05 -47.56 3.70
CA LEU A 565 -2.55 -47.53 5.08
C LEU A 565 -3.69 -48.53 5.31
N GLY A 566 -4.60 -48.69 4.36
CA GLY A 566 -5.69 -49.68 4.43
C GLY A 566 -5.20 -51.14 4.47
N SER A 567 -4.03 -51.43 3.88
CA SER A 567 -3.42 -52.77 3.93
C SER A 567 -2.73 -53.11 5.26
N ALA A 568 -2.53 -52.12 6.14
CA ALA A 568 -1.75 -52.25 7.38
C ALA A 568 -2.59 -52.68 8.61
N ALA A 569 -3.81 -53.21 8.41
CA ALA A 569 -4.55 -53.86 9.49
C ALA A 569 -3.86 -55.18 9.90
N PRO A 570 -3.64 -55.44 11.21
CA PRO A 570 -2.89 -56.63 11.64
C PRO A 570 -3.68 -57.91 11.31
N ALA A 571 -3.08 -58.78 10.50
CA ALA A 571 -3.65 -60.09 10.20
C ALA A 571 -3.89 -60.87 11.51
N LYS A 572 -5.13 -61.32 11.74
CA LYS A 572 -5.44 -62.21 12.86
C LYS A 572 -4.61 -63.49 12.68
N LYS A 573 -3.73 -63.74 13.65
CA LYS A 573 -2.87 -64.92 13.72
C LYS A 573 -3.74 -66.18 13.71
N LEU A 574 -3.59 -67.01 12.68
CA LEU A 574 -4.13 -68.37 12.66
C LEU A 574 -3.30 -69.21 13.64
N GLU A 575 -3.96 -69.93 14.53
CA GLU A 575 -3.32 -70.95 15.38
C GLU A 575 -3.75 -72.35 14.89
N PRO A 576 -2.84 -73.34 14.91
CA PRO A 576 -3.11 -74.69 14.39
C PRO A 576 -3.92 -75.55 15.39
N GLU A 577 -4.60 -76.57 14.87
CA GLU A 577 -5.47 -77.47 15.64
C GLU A 577 -4.74 -78.39 16.64
N ALA A 578 -5.44 -78.79 17.71
CA ALA A 578 -4.97 -79.79 18.66
C ALA A 578 -6.12 -80.65 19.27
N ASN A 579 -6.81 -81.43 18.43
CA ASN A 579 -7.61 -82.62 18.76
C ASN A 579 -8.92 -82.47 19.61
N PRO A 580 -9.91 -83.37 19.46
CA PRO A 580 -11.23 -83.24 20.13
C PRO A 580 -11.47 -84.22 21.29
N HIS A 581 -12.28 -83.83 22.28
CA HIS A 581 -13.20 -84.77 22.98
C HIS A 581 -14.27 -84.09 23.86
N LYS A 582 -15.53 -84.54 23.67
CA LYS A 582 -16.68 -84.62 24.61
C LYS A 582 -17.14 -83.39 25.41
N GLY A 583 -18.44 -83.08 25.31
CA GLY A 583 -19.22 -82.36 26.32
C GLY A 583 -20.54 -81.80 25.76
N GLU A 584 -21.67 -82.12 26.42
CA GLU A 584 -22.95 -81.40 26.28
C GLU A 584 -22.83 -79.93 26.81
N GLU A 585 -23.75 -78.98 26.63
CA GLU A 585 -25.19 -79.06 26.29
C GLU A 585 -25.65 -77.80 25.51
N ALA A 586 -26.96 -77.57 25.34
CA ALA A 586 -27.53 -76.53 24.47
C ALA A 586 -27.96 -75.25 25.22
N MET A 587 -28.09 -74.11 24.50
CA MET A 587 -29.40 -73.49 24.22
C MET A 587 -29.36 -72.14 23.44
N LEU A 588 -30.29 -72.05 22.48
CA LEU A 588 -31.17 -70.89 22.14
C LEU A 588 -30.61 -69.47 21.89
N ASN A 589 -30.79 -69.04 20.64
CA ASN A 589 -31.16 -67.66 20.21
C ASN A 589 -32.57 -67.27 20.77
N PRO A 590 -33.05 -66.00 20.73
CA PRO A 590 -32.69 -64.95 19.76
C PRO A 590 -32.57 -63.49 20.27
N ALA A 591 -32.07 -62.64 19.38
CA ALA A 591 -32.45 -61.24 19.08
C ALA A 591 -32.90 -60.26 20.18
N TYR A 592 -32.22 -59.10 20.23
CA TYR A 592 -32.80 -57.82 19.77
C TYR A 592 -31.75 -56.99 19.03
#